data_AF-A0A515KP15-F1
#
_entry.id   AF-A0A515KP15-F1
#
_cell.length_a   1.000
_cell.length_b   1.000
_cell.length_c   1.000
_cell.angle_alpha   90.00
_cell.angle_beta   90.00
_cell.angle_gamma   90.00
#
_symmetry.space_group_name_H-M   'P 1'
#
loop_
_entity.id
_entity.type
_entity.pdbx_description
1 polymer ?
#
loop_
_entity_poly.entity_id
_entity_poly.type
_entity_poly.pdbx_seq_one_letter_code
_entity_poly.pdbx_strand_id
1 'polypeptide(L)'
;MVLHRDIFWLGRQWAVTGYGIQLVSTKHDMRFDVPAADIVRDDLDATLRDEPWFDPDDFADALQVARRRVEESPMIFQPPMSNER
;
A
#
# COMPACT_ATOMS: atom_id res chain seq x y z
N MET A 1 15.89 7.35 5.17
CA MET A 1 14.63 6.60 5.07
C MET A 1 13.52 7.55 5.46
N VAL A 2 12.71 8.00 4.48
CA VAL A 2 11.52 8.82 4.76
C VAL A 2 10.40 7.83 5.03
N LEU A 3 10.04 7.64 6.30
CA LEU A 3 8.70 7.13 6.62
C LEU A 3 7.74 8.18 6.06
N HIS A 4 7.02 7.85 4.99
CA HIS A 4 6.03 8.74 4.41
C HIS A 4 5.12 9.23 5.54
N ARG A 5 4.96 10.56 5.68
CA ARG A 5 4.27 11.18 6.81
C ARG A 5 2.77 10.86 6.90
N ASP A 6 2.28 10.02 6.01
CA ASP A 6 0.88 9.67 5.81
C ASP A 6 0.66 8.16 5.98
N ILE A 7 1.15 7.55 7.06
CA ILE A 7 0.83 6.15 7.40
C ILE A 7 -0.54 6.10 8.04
N PHE A 8 -1.49 5.44 7.39
CA PHE A 8 -2.87 5.26 7.87
C PHE A 8 -3.09 3.93 8.57
N TRP A 9 -2.27 2.94 8.24
CA TRP A 9 -2.24 1.65 8.93
C TRP A 9 -0.86 1.03 8.81
N LEU A 10 -0.44 0.32 9.85
CA LEU A 10 0.84 -0.37 9.91
C LEU A 10 0.61 -1.76 10.49
N GLY A 11 0.76 -2.76 9.65
CA GLY A 11 0.76 -4.17 10.02
C GLY A 11 2.17 -4.67 10.31
N ARG A 12 2.30 -5.99 10.30
CA ARG A 12 3.56 -6.70 10.54
C ARG A 12 4.50 -6.61 9.33
N GLN A 13 3.93 -6.68 8.13
CA GLN A 13 4.67 -6.77 6.88
C GLN A 13 4.26 -5.67 5.90
N TRP A 14 3.03 -5.20 5.97
CA TRP A 14 2.45 -4.20 5.10
C TRP A 14 2.04 -2.94 5.85
N ALA A 15 1.96 -1.83 5.13
CA ALA A 15 1.47 -0.57 5.64
C ALA A 15 0.57 0.08 4.59
N VAL A 16 -0.48 0.77 5.02
CA VAL A 16 -1.27 1.63 4.14
C VAL A 16 -0.80 3.06 4.33
N THR A 17 -0.40 3.71 3.25
CA THR A 17 0.10 5.08 3.24
C THR A 17 -0.68 5.97 2.28
N GLY A 18 -0.36 7.27 2.21
CA GLY A 18 -0.84 8.20 1.18
C GLY A 18 -0.58 7.76 -0.27
N TYR A 19 0.30 6.78 -0.50
CA TYR A 19 0.67 6.33 -1.83
C TYR A 19 0.02 5.01 -2.22
N GLY A 20 -0.50 4.25 -1.25
CA GLY A 20 -1.05 2.92 -1.48
C GLY A 20 -0.72 1.95 -0.35
N ILE A 21 -0.54 0.67 -0.70
CA ILE A 21 -0.09 -0.38 0.21
C ILE A 21 1.40 -0.59 -0.01
N GLN A 22 2.22 -0.46 1.03
CA GLN A 22 3.67 -0.54 0.93
C GLN A 22 4.21 -1.66 1.82
N LEU A 23 5.25 -2.32 1.33
CA LEU A 23 5.95 -3.30 2.14
C LEU A 23 6.82 -2.60 3.18
N VAL A 24 6.66 -2.97 4.45
CA VAL A 24 7.45 -2.41 5.57
C VAL A 24 8.92 -2.84 5.47
N SER A 25 9.19 -3.98 4.83
CA SER A 25 10.54 -4.54 4.71
C SER A 25 11.37 -3.81 3.65
N THR A 26 12.49 -3.24 4.06
CA THR A 26 13.46 -2.56 3.18
C THR A 26 14.22 -3.51 2.26
N LYS A 27 14.07 -4.83 2.44
CA LYS A 27 14.78 -5.85 1.65
C LYS A 27 14.31 -5.97 0.21
N HIS A 28 13.11 -5.48 -0.10
CA HIS A 28 12.49 -5.68 -1.41
C HIS A 28 12.36 -4.40 -2.23
N ASP A 29 13.07 -3.32 -1.85
CA ASP A 29 13.22 -2.08 -2.62
C ASP A 29 11.89 -1.52 -3.19
N MET A 30 10.80 -1.59 -2.42
CA MET A 30 9.44 -1.15 -2.81
C MET A 30 8.88 -1.85 -4.07
N ARG A 31 9.49 -2.94 -4.53
CA ARG A 31 9.11 -3.66 -5.75
C ARG A 31 7.68 -4.22 -5.71
N PHE A 32 7.19 -4.50 -4.52
CA PHE A 32 5.88 -5.12 -4.28
C PHE A 32 4.86 -4.13 -3.72
N ASP A 33 5.19 -2.84 -3.70
CA ASP A 33 4.26 -1.80 -3.28
C ASP A 33 3.11 -1.70 -4.30
N VAL A 34 1.89 -1.63 -3.79
CA VAL A 34 0.68 -1.47 -4.59
C VAL A 34 0.30 0.01 -4.55
N PRO A 35 0.38 0.73 -5.69
CA PRO A 35 -0.01 2.12 -5.73
C PRO A 35 -1.53 2.25 -5.56
N ALA A 36 -1.97 3.40 -5.04
CA ALA A 36 -3.37 3.60 -4.69
C ALA A 36 -4.34 3.46 -5.86
N ALA A 37 -3.88 3.82 -7.07
CA ALA A 37 -4.63 3.67 -8.31
C ALA A 37 -4.95 2.21 -8.64
N ASP A 38 -4.13 1.27 -8.18
CA ASP A 38 -4.28 -0.16 -8.44
C ASP A 38 -5.03 -0.91 -7.33
N ILE A 39 -5.28 -0.31 -6.15
CA ILE A 39 -5.99 -0.95 -5.01
C ILE A 39 -7.37 -1.51 -5.39
N VAL A 40 -8.03 -0.88 -6.35
CA VAL A 40 -9.36 -1.28 -6.85
C VAL A 40 -9.31 -2.52 -7.74
N ARG A 41 -8.13 -2.95 -8.18
CA ARG A 41 -7.97 -4.16 -8.98
C ARG A 41 -8.20 -5.38 -8.11
N ASP A 42 -8.80 -6.38 -8.71
CA ASP A 42 -8.84 -7.73 -8.16
C ASP A 42 -7.50 -8.44 -8.41
N ASP A 43 -7.23 -9.46 -7.60
CA ASP A 43 -6.06 -10.34 -7.72
C ASP A 43 -4.69 -9.68 -7.51
N LEU A 44 -4.61 -8.60 -6.73
CA LEU A 44 -3.35 -7.92 -6.38
C LEU A 44 -2.35 -8.84 -5.66
N ASP A 45 -2.86 -9.79 -4.88
CA ASP A 45 -2.06 -10.77 -4.15
C ASP A 45 -1.68 -12.00 -4.98
N ALA A 46 -2.20 -12.16 -6.20
CA ALA A 46 -1.94 -13.36 -7.01
C ALA A 46 -0.45 -13.61 -7.26
N THR A 47 0.29 -12.54 -7.59
CA THR A 47 1.74 -12.61 -7.79
C THR A 47 2.50 -12.69 -6.47
N LEU A 48 1.94 -12.15 -5.38
CA LEU A 48 2.57 -12.16 -4.05
C LEU A 48 2.43 -13.52 -3.36
N ARG A 49 1.36 -14.28 -3.62
CA ARG A 49 1.15 -15.62 -3.06
C ARG A 49 2.21 -16.65 -3.44
N ASP A 50 2.93 -16.44 -4.54
CA ASP A 50 4.03 -17.32 -4.95
C ASP A 50 5.31 -17.06 -4.12
N GLU A 51 5.37 -15.93 -3.42
CA GLU A 51 6.54 -15.53 -2.66
C GLU A 51 6.56 -16.15 -1.24
N PRO A 52 7.67 -16.79 -0.82
CA PRO A 52 7.75 -17.51 0.45
C PRO A 52 7.76 -16.61 1.68
N TRP A 53 7.98 -15.30 1.49
CA TRP A 53 7.97 -14.30 2.54
C TRP A 53 6.62 -13.59 2.65
N PHE A 54 5.65 -13.88 1.79
CA PHE A 54 4.36 -13.20 1.77
C PHE A 54 3.47 -13.62 2.92
N ASP A 55 2.97 -12.64 3.68
CA ASP A 55 1.93 -12.84 4.70
C ASP A 55 0.56 -12.42 4.11
N PRO A 56 -0.27 -13.41 3.70
CA PRO A 56 -1.54 -13.12 3.04
C PRO A 56 -2.58 -12.51 3.98
N ASP A 57 -2.55 -12.84 5.28
CA ASP A 57 -3.46 -12.28 6.27
C ASP A 57 -3.15 -10.80 6.50
N ASP A 58 -1.88 -10.45 6.72
CA ASP A 58 -1.44 -9.06 6.91
C ASP A 58 -1.71 -8.21 5.65
N PHE A 59 -1.55 -8.78 4.44
CA PHE A 59 -1.90 -8.10 3.20
C PHE A 59 -3.41 -7.90 3.03
N ALA A 60 -4.23 -8.88 3.41
CA ALA A 60 -5.68 -8.77 3.33
C ALA A 60 -6.22 -7.68 4.27
N ASP A 61 -5.67 -7.57 5.47
CA ASP A 61 -5.97 -6.47 6.40
C ASP A 61 -5.57 -5.11 5.80
N ALA A 62 -4.37 -5.01 5.23
CA ALA A 62 -3.91 -3.80 4.54
C ALA A 62 -4.86 -3.41 3.40
N LEU A 63 -5.26 -4.38 2.57
CA LEU A 63 -6.13 -4.18 1.42
C LEU A 63 -7.53 -3.70 1.84
N GLN A 64 -8.10 -4.27 2.91
CA GLN A 64 -9.38 -3.81 3.46
C GLN A 64 -9.31 -2.35 3.89
N VAL A 65 -8.28 -1.98 4.66
CA VAL A 65 -8.11 -0.60 5.12
C VAL A 65 -7.91 0.35 3.95
N ALA A 66 -7.12 -0.05 2.97
CA ALA A 66 -6.83 0.78 1.80
C ALA A 66 -8.07 0.98 0.92
N ARG A 67 -8.86 -0.08 0.65
CA ARG A 67 -10.11 -0.01 -0.12
C ARG A 67 -11.14 0.89 0.55
N ARG A 68 -11.38 0.69 1.85
CA ARG A 68 -12.27 1.55 2.64
C ARG A 68 -11.89 3.02 2.53
N ARG A 69 -10.59 3.31 2.51
CA ARG A 69 -10.07 4.68 2.45
C ARG A 69 -10.18 5.30 1.05
N VAL A 70 -10.02 4.50 -0.01
CA VAL A 70 -10.32 4.92 -1.39
C VAL A 70 -11.80 5.30 -1.51
N GLU A 71 -12.69 4.54 -0.87
CA GLU A 71 -14.13 4.84 -0.84
C GLU A 71 -14.47 6.10 -0.02
N GLU A 72 -13.87 6.27 1.17
CA GLU A 72 -14.17 7.39 2.08
C GLU A 72 -13.52 8.72 1.64
N SER A 73 -12.35 8.70 1.00
CA SER A 73 -11.63 9.91 0.58
C SER A 73 -10.63 9.62 -0.55
N PRO A 74 -11.10 9.57 -1.80
CA PRO A 74 -10.23 9.30 -2.96
C PRO A 74 -9.16 10.39 -3.19
N MET A 75 -9.33 11.59 -2.60
CA MET A 75 -8.38 12.70 -2.71
C MET A 75 -7.12 12.55 -1.82
N ILE A 76 -7.16 11.71 -0.78
CA ILE A 76 -6.05 11.54 0.18
C ILE A 76 -4.93 10.67 -0.38
N PHE A 77 -5.24 9.81 -1.36
CA PHE A 77 -4.28 8.94 -2.03
C PHE A 77 -3.54 9.61 -3.19
N GLN A 78 -3.77 10.91 -3.42
CA GLN A 78 -2.98 11.64 -4.39
C GLN A 78 -1.62 11.96 -3.74
N PRO A 79 -0.49 11.54 -4.34
CA PRO A 79 0.78 12.18 -3.99
C PRO A 79 0.56 13.69 -4.14
N PRO A 80 1.11 14.54 -3.24
CA PRO A 80 0.97 15.98 -3.40
C PRO A 80 1.38 16.28 -4.84
N MET A 81 0.44 16.79 -5.65
CA MET A 81 0.78 17.19 -7.01
C MET A 81 2.00 18.08 -6.86
N SER A 82 3.14 17.61 -7.37
CA SER A 82 4.39 18.34 -7.32
C SER A 82 4.10 19.64 -8.04
N ASN A 83 3.80 20.69 -7.27
CA ASN A 83 3.66 22.03 -7.77
C ASN A 83 5.08 22.54 -7.95
N GLU A 84 5.79 21.94 -8.91
CA GLU A 84 7.02 22.46 -9.47
C GLU A 84 6.67 23.76 -10.19
N ARG A 85 7.02 24.87 -9.55
CA ARG A 85 7.27 26.17 -10.19
C ARG A 85 8.74 26.49 -10.04
#